data_AF-A0A453LYG0-F1
#
_entry.id   AF-A0A453LYG0-F1
#
_cell.length_a   1.000
_cell.length_b   1.000
_cell.length_c   1.000
_cell.angle_alpha   90.00
_cell.angle_beta   90.00
_cell.angle_gamma   90.00
#
_symmetry.space_group_name_H-M   'P 1'
#
loop_
_entity.id
_entity.type
_entity.pdbx_description
1 polymer ?
#
loop_
_entity_poly.entity_id
_entity_poly.type
_entity_poly.pdbx_seq_one_letter_code
_entity_poly.pdbx_strand_id
1 'polypeptide(L)'
;MIGTYDPLLGAQVVQRTAAQGSVLHQLSLIWRGIEPFVFLGAAVGLGWAAWTYYDRKAAMRTYGRHITGKGVGLVVGRDDEIDRVISILCRKTKNCAALVGHAGVGKTAIAEGLAQRIATGKVPAALAGARVVEIDLGAMVAGTVLRGDSWCW
;
A
#
# COMPACT_ATOMS: atom_id res chain seq x y z
N MET A 1 -2.69 -53.54 16.70
CA MET A 1 -3.47 -54.16 15.61
C MET A 1 -3.65 -55.63 15.96
N ILE A 2 -4.76 -56.00 16.59
CA ILE A 2 -5.18 -57.39 16.72
C ILE A 2 -6.69 -57.36 16.48
N GLY A 3 -7.11 -57.78 15.30
CA GLY A 3 -8.52 -57.88 14.92
C GLY A 3 -8.91 -59.36 14.86
N THR A 4 -9.75 -59.80 15.78
CA THR A 4 -10.47 -61.08 15.67
C THR A 4 -11.63 -60.91 14.69
N TYR A 5 -11.70 -61.78 13.69
CA TYR A 5 -12.75 -61.83 12.67
C TYR A 5 -13.81 -62.84 13.10
N ASP A 6 -15.08 -62.43 13.16
CA ASP A 6 -16.22 -63.32 13.43
C ASP A 6 -17.04 -63.49 12.12
N PRO A 7 -17.15 -64.70 11.54
CA PRO A 7 -17.58 -64.89 10.15
C PRO A 7 -19.09 -64.95 9.90
N LEU A 8 -19.97 -64.73 10.89
CA LEU A 8 -21.43 -64.96 10.73
C LEU A 8 -22.31 -63.70 10.61
N LEU A 9 -21.76 -62.51 10.87
CA LEU A 9 -22.47 -61.25 10.68
C LEU A 9 -21.55 -60.30 9.92
N GLY A 10 -21.76 -60.18 8.60
CA GLY A 10 -21.03 -59.30 7.68
C GLY A 10 -21.27 -57.80 7.95
N ALA A 11 -21.23 -57.38 9.20
CA ALA A 11 -21.29 -56.01 9.64
C ALA A 11 -19.97 -55.70 10.35
N GLN A 12 -19.10 -54.92 9.71
CA GLN A 12 -18.02 -54.25 10.43
C GLN A 12 -18.64 -53.26 11.41
N VAL A 13 -18.91 -53.72 12.63
CA VAL A 13 -19.10 -52.83 13.77
C VAL A 13 -17.71 -52.27 14.08
N VAL A 14 -17.38 -51.17 13.42
CA VAL A 14 -16.29 -50.28 13.81
C VAL A 14 -16.62 -49.83 15.23
N GLN A 15 -16.08 -50.54 16.23
CA GLN A 15 -16.08 -50.08 17.60
C GLN A 15 -15.29 -48.78 17.64
N ARG A 16 -16.00 -47.65 17.54
CA ARG A 16 -15.48 -46.34 17.92
C ARG A 16 -15.02 -46.47 19.36
N THR A 17 -13.72 -46.51 19.57
CA THR A 17 -13.14 -46.46 20.90
C THR A 17 -13.64 -45.17 21.57
N ALA A 18 -14.43 -45.32 22.64
CA ALA A 18 -15.04 -44.21 23.38
C ALA A 18 -14.02 -43.16 23.86
N ALA A 19 -12.74 -43.54 23.95
CA ALA A 19 -11.62 -42.63 24.26
C ALA A 19 -11.34 -41.57 23.18
N GLN A 20 -11.72 -41.81 21.92
CA GLN A 20 -11.50 -40.86 20.82
C GLN A 20 -12.55 -39.74 20.78
N GLY A 21 -13.75 -39.99 21.33
CA GLY A 21 -14.82 -38.99 21.41
C GLY A 21 -14.56 -37.90 22.44
N SER A 22 -13.97 -38.24 23.59
CA SER A 22 -13.69 -37.27 24.66
C SER A 22 -12.57 -36.29 24.26
N VAL A 23 -11.52 -36.78 23.60
CA VAL A 23 -10.39 -35.95 23.15
C VAL A 23 -10.84 -34.98 22.05
N LEU A 24 -11.65 -35.42 21.10
CA LEU A 24 -12.21 -34.55 20.07
C LEU A 24 -13.18 -33.51 20.66
N HIS A 25 -14.00 -33.91 21.64
CA HIS A 25 -14.87 -32.99 22.35
C HIS A 25 -14.06 -31.94 23.14
N GLN A 26 -13.00 -32.36 23.83
CA GLN A 26 -12.11 -31.49 24.59
C GLN A 26 -11.32 -30.52 23.68
N LEU A 27 -10.86 -30.98 22.51
CA LEU A 27 -10.25 -30.12 21.48
C LEU A 27 -11.23 -29.08 20.92
N SER A 28 -12.50 -29.47 20.70
CA SER A 28 -13.53 -28.54 20.22
C SER A 28 -13.85 -27.43 21.22
N LEU A 29 -13.78 -27.72 22.53
CA LEU A 29 -13.96 -26.74 23.60
C LEU A 29 -12.79 -25.77 23.68
N ILE A 30 -11.56 -26.28 23.54
CA ILE A 30 -10.35 -25.45 23.49
C ILE A 30 -10.38 -24.55 22.25
N TRP A 31 -10.78 -25.08 21.10
CA TRP A 31 -10.91 -24.32 19.86
C TRP A 31 -11.93 -23.18 19.99
N ARG A 32 -13.12 -23.44 20.54
CA ARG A 32 -14.15 -22.40 20.81
C ARG A 32 -13.67 -21.30 21.75
N GLY A 33 -12.71 -21.59 22.64
CA GLY A 33 -12.09 -20.58 23.50
C GLY A 33 -11.09 -19.67 22.77
N ILE A 34 -10.42 -20.18 21.72
CA ILE A 34 -9.35 -19.47 20.99
C ILE A 34 -9.89 -18.72 19.77
N GLU A 35 -10.96 -19.20 19.11
CA GLU A 35 -11.60 -18.52 17.99
C GLU A 35 -11.83 -17.01 18.20
N PRO A 36 -12.45 -16.55 19.30
CA PRO A 36 -12.69 -15.11 19.49
C PRO A 36 -11.39 -14.29 19.55
N PHE A 37 -10.29 -14.86 20.04
CA PHE A 37 -8.99 -14.17 20.06
C PHE A 37 -8.35 -14.09 18.67
N VAL A 38 -8.51 -15.13 17.85
CA VAL A 38 -8.03 -15.14 16.47
C VAL A 38 -8.82 -14.15 15.61
N PHE A 39 -10.15 -14.12 15.75
CA PHE A 39 -11.01 -13.17 15.05
C PHE A 39 -10.74 -11.72 15.48
N LEU A 40 -10.56 -11.47 16.78
CA LEU A 40 -10.24 -10.13 17.30
C LEU A 40 -8.86 -9.66 16.80
N GLY A 41 -7.85 -10.53 16.83
CA GLY A 41 -6.51 -10.22 16.31
C GLY A 41 -6.51 -9.91 14.81
N ALA A 42 -7.26 -10.68 14.02
CA ALA A 42 -7.42 -10.43 12.58
C ALA A 42 -8.15 -9.10 12.30
N ALA A 43 -9.20 -8.78 13.06
CA ALA A 43 -9.95 -7.54 12.91
C ALA A 43 -9.09 -6.30 13.23
N VAL A 44 -8.29 -6.35 14.30
CA VAL A 44 -7.36 -5.27 14.66
C VAL A 44 -6.27 -5.11 13.61
N GLY A 45 -5.70 -6.22 13.11
CA GLY A 45 -4.69 -6.18 12.05
C GLY A 45 -5.19 -5.57 10.75
N LEU A 46 -6.40 -5.96 10.31
CA LEU A 46 -7.05 -5.40 9.12
C LEU A 46 -7.44 -3.94 9.33
N GLY A 47 -7.94 -3.57 10.52
CA GLY A 47 -8.28 -2.20 10.87
C GLY A 47 -7.06 -1.27 10.87
N TRP A 48 -5.94 -1.71 11.42
CA TRP A 48 -4.68 -0.95 11.42
C TRP A 48 -4.09 -0.79 10.01
N ALA A 49 -4.12 -1.85 9.20
CA ALA A 49 -3.73 -1.78 7.79
C ALA A 49 -4.64 -0.84 6.98
N ALA A 50 -5.95 -0.87 7.23
CA ALA A 50 -6.90 0.04 6.59
C ALA A 50 -6.68 1.50 7.02
N TRP A 51 -6.47 1.76 8.31
CA TRP A 51 -6.25 3.12 8.83
C TRP A 51 -4.95 3.73 8.29
N THR A 52 -3.84 2.99 8.30
CA THR A 52 -2.56 3.43 7.72
C THR A 52 -2.66 3.67 6.20
N TYR A 53 -3.50 2.91 5.50
CA TYR A 53 -3.80 3.14 4.08
C TYR A 53 -4.63 4.41 3.84
N TYR A 54 -5.63 4.67 4.68
CA TYR A 54 -6.48 5.87 4.61
C TYR A 54 -5.69 7.15 4.90
N ASP A 55 -4.88 7.13 5.96
CA ASP A 55 -4.09 8.28 6.41
C ASP A 55 -3.12 8.78 5.34
N ARG A 56 -2.38 7.85 4.70
CA ARG A 56 -1.42 8.19 3.63
C ARG A 56 -2.09 8.79 2.38
N LYS A 57 -3.35 8.42 2.10
CA LYS A 57 -4.11 9.01 0.98
C LYS A 57 -4.77 10.33 1.34
N ALA A 58 -5.08 10.59 2.61
CA ALA A 58 -5.74 11.81 3.05
C ALA A 58 -4.83 13.03 2.83
N ALA A 59 -3.55 12.96 3.22
CA ALA A 59 -2.61 14.07 3.08
C ALA A 59 -2.44 14.53 1.61
N MET A 60 -2.30 13.60 0.67
CA MET A 60 -2.17 13.93 -0.75
C MET A 60 -3.45 14.46 -1.38
N ARG A 61 -4.63 14.11 -0.85
CA ARG A 61 -5.91 14.65 -1.35
C ARG A 61 -6.13 16.10 -0.95
N THR A 62 -5.61 16.51 0.21
CA THR A 62 -5.81 17.86 0.74
C THR A 62 -4.87 18.88 0.09
N TYR A 63 -3.60 18.52 -0.13
CA TYR A 63 -2.58 19.47 -0.59
C TYR A 63 -2.00 19.17 -1.99
N GLY A 64 -2.33 18.00 -2.54
CA GLY A 64 -1.79 17.52 -3.80
C GLY A 64 -2.72 17.75 -4.98
N ARG A 65 -2.22 18.39 -6.04
CA ARG A 65 -2.88 18.50 -7.33
C ARG A 65 -2.34 17.44 -8.30
N HIS A 66 -3.22 16.57 -8.78
CA HIS A 66 -2.84 15.64 -9.85
C HIS A 66 -2.67 16.38 -11.19
N ILE A 67 -1.50 16.19 -11.81
CA ILE A 67 -1.17 16.76 -13.12
C ILE A 67 -1.11 15.70 -14.24
N THR A 68 -1.13 14.40 -13.90
CA THR A 68 -1.17 13.31 -14.88
C THR A 68 -2.43 13.38 -15.74
N GLY A 69 -2.27 13.52 -17.06
CA GLY A 69 -3.37 13.44 -18.04
C GLY A 69 -4.23 14.70 -18.19
N LYS A 70 -3.96 15.77 -17.44
CA LYS A 70 -4.46 17.10 -17.83
C LYS A 70 -3.73 17.52 -19.10
N GLY A 71 -4.37 18.28 -19.98
CA GLY A 71 -3.74 18.85 -21.18
C GLY A 71 -2.67 19.89 -20.81
N VAL A 72 -1.62 19.44 -20.13
CA VAL A 72 -0.42 20.20 -19.82
C VAL A 72 0.31 20.46 -21.13
N GLY A 73 0.77 21.69 -21.32
CA GLY A 73 1.31 22.18 -22.59
C GLY A 73 2.40 21.25 -23.12
N LEU A 74 2.38 21.01 -24.44
CA LEU A 74 3.39 20.19 -25.11
C LEU A 74 4.79 20.75 -24.81
N VAL A 75 5.57 20.00 -24.05
CA VAL A 75 6.96 20.34 -23.74
C VAL A 75 7.80 19.79 -24.89
N VAL A 76 8.23 20.67 -25.79
CA VAL A 76 9.03 20.30 -26.96
C VAL A 76 10.50 20.60 -26.69
N GLY A 77 11.38 19.62 -26.94
CA GLY A 77 12.84 19.82 -26.99
C GLY A 77 13.61 19.67 -25.68
N ARG A 78 13.09 18.92 -24.69
CA ARG A 78 13.76 18.64 -23.39
C ARG A 78 13.75 17.18 -22.99
N ASP A 79 13.84 16.33 -24.01
CA ASP A 79 13.72 14.89 -23.84
C ASP A 79 14.87 14.31 -23.02
N ASP A 80 16.10 14.81 -23.22
CA ASP A 80 17.29 14.37 -22.51
C ASP A 80 17.22 14.65 -20.99
N GLU A 81 16.71 15.83 -20.58
CA GLU A 81 16.51 16.13 -19.17
C GLU A 81 15.45 15.23 -18.54
N ILE A 82 14.35 14.97 -19.26
CA ILE A 82 13.28 14.09 -18.78
C ILE A 82 13.81 12.66 -18.62
N ASP A 83 14.63 12.17 -19.56
CA ASP A 83 15.24 10.84 -19.47
C ASP A 83 16.20 10.71 -18.29
N ARG A 84 16.96 11.77 -17.97
CA ARG A 84 17.78 11.80 -16.74
C ARG A 84 16.93 11.75 -15.48
N VAL A 85 15.82 12.48 -15.42
CA VAL A 85 14.90 12.45 -14.28
C VAL A 85 14.32 11.05 -14.11
N ILE A 86 13.85 10.42 -15.19
CA ILE A 86 13.34 9.03 -15.19
C ILE A 86 14.40 8.08 -14.62
N SER A 87 15.64 8.17 -15.11
CA SER A 87 16.75 7.35 -14.64
C SER A 87 17.03 7.53 -13.14
N ILE A 88 16.95 8.75 -12.61
CA ILE A 88 17.11 9.03 -11.18
C ILE A 88 15.95 8.45 -10.36
N LEU A 89 14.72 8.61 -10.83
CA LEU A 89 13.51 8.14 -10.15
C LEU A 89 13.43 6.59 -10.11
N CYS A 90 13.97 5.90 -11.12
CA CYS A 90 14.02 4.44 -11.17
C CYS A 90 15.08 3.81 -10.24
N ARG A 91 15.88 4.61 -9.52
CA ARG A 91 16.87 4.07 -8.58
C ARG A 91 16.20 3.46 -7.35
N LYS A 92 16.77 2.35 -6.85
CA LYS A 92 16.29 1.66 -5.63
C LYS A 92 16.46 2.48 -4.35
N THR A 93 17.46 3.37 -4.30
CA THR A 93 17.77 4.20 -3.14
C THR A 93 17.99 5.65 -3.57
N LYS A 94 17.58 6.61 -2.71
CA LYS A 94 17.72 8.06 -2.93
C LYS A 94 17.14 8.52 -4.28
N ASN A 95 15.89 8.18 -4.55
CA ASN A 95 15.18 8.46 -5.80
C ASN A 95 14.64 9.91 -5.91
N CYS A 96 15.40 10.90 -5.43
CA CYS A 96 14.99 12.31 -5.46
C CYS A 96 15.69 13.05 -6.60
N ALA A 97 14.93 13.52 -7.60
CA ALA A 97 15.46 14.38 -8.65
C ALA A 97 15.33 15.85 -8.27
N ALA A 98 16.43 16.60 -8.33
CA ALA A 98 16.45 18.04 -8.08
C ALA A 98 16.87 18.77 -9.36
N LEU A 99 16.01 19.67 -9.85
CA LEU A 99 16.25 20.44 -11.08
C LEU A 99 16.92 21.78 -10.74
N VAL A 100 18.21 21.88 -11.04
CA VAL A 100 19.02 23.10 -10.82
C VAL A 100 19.15 23.88 -12.13
N GLY A 101 19.07 25.21 -12.05
CA GLY A 101 19.13 26.09 -13.21
C GLY A 101 18.62 27.50 -12.90
N HIS A 102 18.85 28.44 -13.82
CA HIS A 102 18.39 29.84 -13.70
C HIS A 102 16.86 29.94 -13.60
N ALA A 103 16.34 31.02 -13.01
CA ALA A 103 14.91 31.29 -13.01
C ALA A 103 14.41 31.50 -14.46
N GLY A 104 13.20 31.02 -14.79
CA GLY A 104 12.62 31.19 -16.12
C GLY A 104 13.00 30.12 -17.15
N VAL A 105 13.94 29.20 -16.86
CA VAL A 105 14.25 28.07 -17.75
C VAL A 105 13.16 27.01 -17.80
N GLY A 106 11.94 27.25 -17.32
CA GLY A 106 10.84 26.28 -17.42
C GLY A 106 11.09 24.95 -16.70
N LYS A 107 11.60 24.97 -15.46
CA LYS A 107 11.76 23.74 -14.64
C LYS A 107 10.44 22.99 -14.45
N THR A 108 9.35 23.74 -14.34
CA THR A 108 7.97 23.21 -14.29
C THR A 108 7.61 22.42 -15.55
N ALA A 109 8.07 22.88 -16.73
CA ALA A 109 7.84 22.17 -17.99
C ALA A 109 8.49 20.77 -17.97
N ILE A 110 9.63 20.56 -17.30
CA ILE A 110 10.21 19.21 -17.20
C ILE A 110 9.28 18.27 -16.41
N ALA A 111 8.65 18.77 -15.33
CA ALA A 111 7.69 17.98 -14.55
C ALA A 111 6.39 17.68 -15.34
N GLU A 112 5.92 18.63 -16.14
CA GLU A 112 4.77 18.46 -17.04
C GLU A 112 5.07 17.45 -18.17
N GLY A 113 6.26 17.54 -18.77
CA GLY A 113 6.72 16.58 -19.79
C GLY A 113 6.86 15.16 -19.25
N LEU A 114 7.34 15.02 -17.99
CA LEU A 114 7.35 13.73 -17.30
C LEU A 114 5.93 13.17 -17.12
N ALA A 115 4.97 14.00 -16.69
CA ALA A 115 3.57 13.59 -16.53
C ALA A 115 2.94 13.14 -17.85
N GLN A 116 3.29 13.79 -18.96
CA GLN A 116 2.85 13.40 -20.31
C GLN A 116 3.46 12.05 -20.74
N ARG A 117 4.75 11.81 -20.48
CA ARG A 117 5.38 10.52 -20.78
C ARG A 117 4.79 9.36 -19.98
N ILE A 118 4.44 9.59 -18.72
CA ILE A 118 3.75 8.59 -17.90
C ILE A 118 2.34 8.32 -18.44
N ALA A 119 1.59 9.36 -18.83
CA ALA A 119 0.25 9.21 -19.41
C ALA A 119 0.26 8.47 -20.76
N THR A 120 1.30 8.68 -21.58
CA THR A 120 1.48 8.01 -22.88
C THR A 120 2.14 6.63 -22.78
N GLY A 121 2.57 6.20 -21.58
CA GLY A 121 3.25 4.91 -21.39
C GLY A 121 4.69 4.86 -21.91
N LYS A 122 5.29 6.01 -22.25
CA LYS A 122 6.70 6.11 -22.67
C LYS A 122 7.66 6.15 -21.47
N VAL A 123 7.47 5.27 -20.51
CA VAL A 123 8.29 5.17 -19.28
C VAL A 123 8.62 3.70 -18.97
N PRO A 124 9.77 3.42 -18.34
CA PRO A 124 10.13 2.05 -17.94
C PRO A 124 9.11 1.47 -16.96
N ALA A 125 9.04 0.13 -16.88
CA ALA A 125 8.07 -0.60 -16.06
C ALA A 125 8.03 -0.16 -14.58
N ALA A 126 9.16 0.30 -14.04
CA ALA A 126 9.23 0.82 -12.67
C ALA A 126 8.37 2.08 -12.42
N LEU A 127 8.11 2.89 -13.46
CA LEU A 127 7.31 4.11 -13.39
C LEU A 127 5.96 3.98 -14.13
N ALA A 128 5.66 2.80 -14.69
CA ALA A 128 4.39 2.55 -15.34
C ALA A 128 3.23 2.69 -14.34
N GLY A 129 2.25 3.54 -14.66
CA GLY A 129 1.10 3.80 -13.78
C GLY A 129 1.41 4.67 -12.55
N ALA A 130 2.61 5.25 -12.46
CA ALA A 130 2.92 6.23 -11.43
C ALA A 130 2.03 7.48 -11.55
N ARG A 131 1.75 8.15 -10.42
CA ARG A 131 0.99 9.40 -10.39
C ARG A 131 1.91 10.55 -10.11
N VAL A 132 1.81 11.62 -10.91
CA VAL A 132 2.52 12.86 -10.64
C VAL A 132 1.59 13.80 -9.89
N VAL A 133 2.05 14.25 -8.73
CA VAL A 133 1.33 15.15 -7.83
C VAL A 133 2.18 16.38 -7.64
N GLU A 134 1.61 17.52 -7.98
CA GLU A 134 2.16 18.83 -7.63
C GLU A 134 1.68 19.18 -6.23
N ILE A 135 2.59 19.58 -5.35
CA ILE A 135 2.26 19.96 -3.97
C ILE A 135 2.28 21.48 -3.87
N ASP A 136 1.16 22.07 -3.47
CA ASP A 136 1.12 23.49 -3.16
C ASP A 136 1.64 23.73 -1.74
N LEU A 137 2.85 24.28 -1.66
CA LEU A 137 3.49 24.63 -0.41
C LEU A 137 2.76 25.78 0.30
N GLY A 138 2.09 26.67 -0.43
CA GLY A 138 1.33 27.79 0.15
C GLY A 138 0.13 27.29 0.94
N ALA A 139 -0.67 26.39 0.36
CA ALA A 139 -1.77 25.71 1.05
C ALA A 139 -1.28 24.89 2.25
N MET A 140 -0.12 24.25 2.14
CA MET A 140 0.46 23.46 3.23
C MET A 140 0.89 24.34 4.41
N VAL A 141 1.59 25.46 4.15
CA VAL A 141 2.06 26.38 5.19
C VAL A 141 0.90 27.13 5.86
N ALA A 142 -0.15 27.47 5.11
CA ALA A 142 -1.34 28.14 5.64
C ALA A 142 -2.10 27.29 6.68
N GLY A 143 -2.03 25.96 6.58
CA GLY A 143 -2.62 25.03 7.55
C GLY A 143 -1.72 24.69 8.75
N THR A 144 -0.42 24.96 8.67
CA THR A 144 0.52 24.71 9.78
C THR A 144 0.67 25.93 10.68
N VAL A 145 -0.31 26.17 11.55
CA VAL A 145 -0.24 27.24 12.57
C VAL A 145 0.70 26.87 13.74
N LEU A 146 1.16 25.64 13.87
CA LEU A 146 2.00 25.22 15.00
C LEU A 146 3.40 24.80 14.57
N ARG A 147 4.31 25.77 14.59
CA ARG A 147 5.71 25.52 14.94
C ARG A 147 5.96 26.16 16.30
N GLY A 148 5.76 25.35 17.35
CA GLY A 148 5.90 25.76 18.74
C GLY A 148 4.68 26.54 19.23
N ASP A 149 3.91 25.92 20.12
CA ASP A 149 3.11 26.64 21.11
C ASP A 149 4.03 27.60 21.87
N SER A 150 4.13 28.85 21.40
CA SER A 150 4.84 29.92 22.09
C SER A 150 4.01 30.54 23.23
N TRP A 151 2.92 29.88 23.62
CA TRP A 151 2.09 30.22 24.77
C TRP A 151 2.14 29.10 25.82
N CYS A 152 3.30 28.95 26.44
CA CYS A 152 3.42 28.49 27.82
C CYS A 152 4.50 29.35 28.49
N TRP A 153 4.11 30.56 28.86
CA TRP A 153 4.64 31.31 30.00
C TRP A 153 3.50 31.47 30.99
#